data_AF-A0A0K9XC26-F1
#
_entry.id   AF-A0A0K9XC26-F1
#
_cell.length_a   1.000
_cell.length_b   1.000
_cell.length_c   1.000
_cell.angle_alpha   90.00
_cell.angle_beta   90.00
_cell.angle_gamma   90.00
#
_symmetry.space_group_name_H-M   'P 1'
#
loop_
_entity.id
_entity.type
_entity.pdbx_description
1 polymer ?
#
loop_
_entity_poly.entity_id
_entity_poly.type
_entity_poly.pdbx_seq_one_letter_code
_entity_poly.pdbx_strand_id
1 'polypeptide(L)'
;MTQQAEPDSIPDGQSAASGRAPAGPSAQAGAASSPGPAEPASGNPAEPGPAEPGATGPAASPGAAGPGRADGFGAAFCASMATLCAEFVVAATAGVLVLLGREHDGLPTAPLMAAAVGLGALLLTVLISGFVTAAGVMPALALARRAARRAGREGSGGRGWTAGAVPVVAAAAVAVFGAVAALGSLSLARPLSYLLWWASLTVALLPPALVARAAARRVREGRMGSVARRVTRDGAVVWLAVGAIGALVYGTGLADVYHPPRLHKSDIAGVWSDGRNGSVTLEKGGRAVAEGLDNFDWDGMGKPRARDCDGAGTWSPLKDGGKIVGVSVQIEACEFRKNWSVSGTTKEPRLFHEIGKQGSGKRYVLTKVAGKK
;
A
#
# COMPACT_ATOMS: atom_id res chain seq x y z
N MET A 1 5.43 17.85 70.01
CA MET A 1 4.19 17.06 70.19
C MET A 1 3.02 17.96 69.83
N THR A 2 2.53 17.83 68.60
CA THR A 2 1.27 18.41 68.14
C THR A 2 0.89 17.59 66.91
N GLN A 3 -0.06 16.67 67.11
CA GLN A 3 -0.72 15.92 66.05
C GLN A 3 -1.65 16.88 65.31
N GLN A 4 -1.56 16.91 63.99
CA GLN A 4 -2.48 17.63 63.13
C GLN A 4 -3.14 16.60 62.21
N ALA A 5 -4.45 16.47 62.38
CA ALA A 5 -5.31 15.55 61.68
C ALA A 5 -5.59 16.06 60.26
N GLU A 6 -5.48 15.17 59.27
CA GLU A 6 -6.07 15.31 57.93
C GLU A 6 -7.50 14.75 57.94
N PRO A 7 -8.50 15.51 57.47
CA PRO A 7 -9.77 14.96 57.03
C PRO A 7 -9.91 15.00 55.50
N ASP A 8 -10.82 14.16 55.00
CA ASP A 8 -11.46 14.17 53.68
C ASP A 8 -10.84 13.32 52.55
N SER A 9 -10.92 12.02 52.79
CA SER A 9 -11.12 10.99 51.77
C SER A 9 -12.45 11.19 51.01
N ILE A 10 -12.38 11.35 49.69
CA ILE A 10 -13.53 11.36 48.77
C ILE A 10 -14.07 9.93 48.60
N PRO A 11 -15.38 9.68 48.68
CA PRO A 11 -15.94 8.33 48.63
C PRO A 11 -15.93 7.73 47.22
N ASP A 12 -15.51 6.46 47.15
CA ASP A 12 -15.69 5.59 46.00
C ASP A 12 -17.19 5.37 45.72
N GLY A 13 -17.63 5.93 44.59
CA GLY A 13 -18.97 5.72 44.06
C GLY A 13 -19.16 4.28 43.60
N GLN A 14 -20.00 3.56 44.33
CA GLN A 14 -20.57 2.26 43.97
C GLN A 14 -21.24 2.31 42.58
N SER A 15 -20.75 1.51 41.64
CA SER A 15 -21.44 1.23 40.38
C SER A 15 -22.02 -0.18 40.43
N ALA A 16 -23.23 -0.30 40.99
CA ALA A 16 -24.06 -1.49 40.89
C ALA A 16 -25.19 -1.22 39.90
N ALA A 17 -25.11 -1.84 38.71
CA ALA A 17 -26.28 -2.11 37.88
C ALA A 17 -25.97 -3.30 36.95
N SER A 18 -26.40 -4.46 37.41
CA SER A 18 -26.44 -5.73 36.69
C SER A 18 -27.42 -5.62 35.52
N GLY A 19 -26.89 -5.57 34.29
CA GLY A 19 -27.65 -5.64 33.04
C GLY A 19 -27.66 -7.06 32.48
N ARG A 20 -28.72 -7.79 32.80
CA ARG A 20 -29.05 -9.15 32.34
C ARG A 20 -29.19 -9.18 30.80
N ALA A 21 -28.35 -9.94 30.11
CA ALA A 21 -28.50 -10.21 28.67
C ALA A 21 -29.59 -11.27 28.44
N PRO A 22 -30.50 -11.10 27.46
CA PRO A 22 -31.43 -12.15 27.06
C PRO A 22 -30.73 -13.22 26.22
N ALA A 23 -30.94 -14.47 26.62
CA ALA A 23 -30.55 -15.66 25.87
C ALA A 23 -31.32 -15.70 24.54
N GLY A 24 -30.59 -15.65 23.43
CA GLY A 24 -31.10 -15.88 22.08
C GLY A 24 -30.95 -17.36 21.67
N PRO A 25 -31.81 -17.86 20.76
CA PRO A 25 -32.09 -19.27 20.61
C PRO A 25 -31.05 -20.04 19.77
N SER A 26 -30.86 -21.28 20.21
CA SER A 26 -30.36 -22.48 19.53
C SER A 26 -30.35 -22.41 18.00
N ALA A 27 -29.16 -22.29 17.42
CA ALA A 27 -28.93 -22.57 16.01
C ALA A 27 -28.87 -24.09 15.80
N GLN A 28 -29.80 -24.58 14.97
CA GLN A 28 -29.93 -25.96 14.54
C GLN A 28 -28.68 -26.43 13.78
N ALA A 29 -28.20 -27.61 14.15
CA ALA A 29 -27.22 -28.38 13.41
C ALA A 29 -27.82 -28.81 12.06
N GLY A 30 -27.36 -28.20 10.98
CA GLY A 30 -27.64 -28.61 9.61
C GLY A 30 -26.73 -29.78 9.22
N ALA A 31 -27.36 -30.88 8.83
CA ALA A 31 -26.77 -32.16 8.52
C ALA A 31 -25.74 -32.10 7.39
N ALA A 32 -24.62 -32.79 7.61
CA ALA A 32 -23.64 -33.14 6.60
C ALA A 32 -24.25 -34.12 5.59
N SER A 33 -24.27 -33.75 4.31
CA SER A 33 -24.57 -34.68 3.22
C SER A 33 -23.26 -35.35 2.77
N SER A 34 -23.19 -36.65 3.01
CA SER A 34 -22.19 -37.58 2.48
C SER A 34 -22.25 -37.67 0.95
N PRO A 35 -21.11 -37.67 0.24
CA PRO A 35 -21.00 -38.32 -1.06
C PRO A 35 -20.59 -39.79 -0.86
N GLY A 36 -21.41 -40.70 -1.39
CA GLY A 36 -21.20 -42.14 -1.32
C GLY A 36 -20.03 -42.65 -2.17
N PRO A 37 -19.59 -43.91 -1.94
CA PRO A 37 -18.53 -44.56 -2.69
C PRO A 37 -19.05 -45.10 -4.02
N ALA A 38 -18.35 -44.80 -5.12
CA ALA A 38 -18.56 -45.47 -6.39
C ALA A 38 -17.68 -46.73 -6.45
N GLU A 39 -18.35 -47.85 -6.71
CA GLU A 39 -17.81 -49.20 -6.89
C GLU A 39 -16.84 -49.36 -8.07
N PRO A 40 -16.03 -50.45 -8.05
CA PRO A 40 -15.06 -50.77 -9.07
C PRO A 40 -15.67 -51.65 -10.18
N ALA A 41 -15.44 -51.28 -11.44
CA ALA A 41 -15.69 -52.17 -12.58
C ALA A 41 -14.41 -52.94 -12.95
N SER A 42 -14.32 -54.17 -12.43
CA SER A 42 -13.89 -55.37 -13.16
C SER A 42 -14.44 -55.31 -14.60
N GLY A 43 -13.74 -55.53 -15.70
CA GLY A 43 -12.70 -56.52 -16.01
C GLY A 43 -13.10 -57.16 -17.34
N ASN A 44 -12.20 -57.25 -18.32
CA ASN A 44 -11.98 -58.48 -19.09
C ASN A 44 -10.86 -58.36 -20.15
N PRO A 45 -10.26 -59.51 -20.53
CA PRO A 45 -8.97 -59.60 -21.18
C PRO A 45 -9.04 -59.79 -22.71
N ALA A 46 -7.85 -59.59 -23.29
CA ALA A 46 -7.32 -60.07 -24.57
C ALA A 46 -8.16 -61.05 -25.42
N GLU A 47 -8.28 -60.71 -26.70
CA GLU A 47 -8.28 -61.66 -27.82
C GLU A 47 -7.21 -61.25 -28.85
N PRO A 48 -6.31 -62.16 -29.27
CA PRO A 48 -5.41 -61.98 -30.40
C PRO A 48 -6.02 -62.57 -31.68
N GLY A 49 -6.12 -61.76 -32.73
CA GLY A 49 -6.59 -62.16 -34.07
C GLY A 49 -5.66 -61.67 -35.19
N PRO A 50 -5.69 -62.31 -36.37
CA PRO A 50 -4.49 -62.77 -37.07
C PRO A 50 -3.88 -61.78 -38.08
N ALA A 51 -2.64 -62.10 -38.46
CA ALA A 51 -1.84 -61.46 -39.48
C ALA A 51 -2.51 -61.44 -40.86
N GLU A 52 -2.57 -60.25 -41.46
CA GLU A 52 -2.67 -60.10 -42.92
C GLU A 52 -1.34 -59.57 -43.48
N PRO A 53 -0.78 -60.25 -44.51
CA PRO A 53 0.41 -59.80 -45.22
C PRO A 53 0.03 -58.98 -46.46
N GLY A 54 0.71 -57.84 -46.62
CA GLY A 54 0.96 -57.25 -47.95
C GLY A 54 0.09 -56.06 -48.32
N ALA A 55 0.64 -54.86 -48.12
CA ALA A 55 0.46 -53.76 -49.06
C ALA A 55 1.66 -52.80 -48.95
N THR A 56 2.60 -53.00 -49.85
CA THR A 56 3.73 -52.11 -50.12
C THR A 56 3.23 -50.77 -50.63
N GLY A 57 3.35 -49.75 -49.79
CA GLY A 57 3.28 -48.34 -50.18
C GLY A 57 4.08 -47.50 -49.19
N PRO A 58 5.03 -46.64 -49.62
CA PRO A 58 5.70 -45.73 -48.71
C PRO A 58 4.72 -44.62 -48.31
N ALA A 59 3.82 -44.95 -47.37
CA ALA A 59 3.05 -43.96 -46.63
C ALA A 59 4.06 -43.15 -45.82
N ALA A 60 4.31 -41.92 -46.28
CA ALA A 60 5.03 -40.91 -45.53
C ALA A 60 4.47 -40.87 -44.11
N SER A 61 5.24 -41.42 -43.17
CA SER A 61 4.90 -41.36 -41.77
C SER A 61 4.67 -39.89 -41.42
N PRO A 62 3.53 -39.51 -40.80
CA PRO A 62 3.34 -38.16 -40.30
C PRO A 62 4.51 -37.92 -39.35
N GLY A 63 5.45 -37.09 -39.79
CA GLY A 63 6.72 -36.88 -39.12
C GLY A 63 6.44 -36.62 -37.65
N ALA A 64 6.99 -37.49 -36.79
CA ALA A 64 6.97 -37.32 -35.36
C ALA A 64 7.30 -35.85 -35.08
N ALA A 65 6.28 -35.10 -34.63
CA ALA A 65 6.41 -33.68 -34.35
C ALA A 65 7.56 -33.56 -33.36
N GLY A 66 8.72 -33.12 -33.87
CA GLY A 66 9.92 -33.01 -33.07
C GLY A 66 9.61 -32.18 -31.83
N PRO A 67 10.23 -32.47 -30.67
CA PRO A 67 9.93 -31.82 -29.41
C PRO A 67 9.82 -30.31 -29.63
N GLY A 68 8.59 -29.81 -29.50
CA GLY A 68 8.19 -28.49 -29.97
C GLY A 68 9.21 -27.46 -29.52
N ARG A 69 9.83 -26.79 -30.49
CA ARG A 69 10.84 -25.76 -30.27
C ARG A 69 10.23 -24.69 -29.37
N ALA A 70 10.52 -24.72 -28.07
CA ALA A 70 9.90 -23.84 -27.10
C ALA A 70 10.08 -22.37 -27.53
N ASP A 71 8.99 -21.68 -27.86
CA ASP A 71 8.99 -20.39 -28.57
C ASP A 71 9.63 -19.23 -27.78
N GLY A 72 10.10 -19.49 -26.56
CA GLY A 72 10.66 -18.49 -25.63
C GLY A 72 9.62 -17.51 -25.09
N PHE A 73 8.36 -17.62 -25.52
CA PHE A 73 7.27 -16.73 -25.12
C PHE A 73 6.96 -16.84 -23.62
N GLY A 74 6.78 -18.07 -23.10
CA GLY A 74 6.53 -18.29 -21.67
C GLY A 74 7.64 -17.72 -20.79
N ALA A 75 8.91 -17.92 -21.18
CA ALA A 75 10.03 -17.36 -20.44
C ALA A 75 10.09 -15.83 -20.52
N ALA A 76 9.75 -15.23 -21.66
CA ALA A 76 9.64 -13.77 -21.79
C ALA A 76 8.56 -13.22 -20.86
N PHE A 77 7.40 -13.89 -20.81
CA PHE A 77 6.26 -13.51 -19.97
C PHE A 77 6.59 -13.62 -18.49
N CYS A 78 7.07 -14.77 -18.02
CA CYS A 78 7.45 -14.94 -16.61
C CYS A 78 8.55 -13.96 -16.18
N ALA A 79 9.54 -13.71 -17.04
CA ALA A 79 10.64 -12.80 -16.71
C ALA A 79 10.20 -11.32 -16.65
N SER A 80 9.32 -10.88 -17.56
CA SER A 80 8.76 -9.52 -17.49
C SER A 80 7.85 -9.34 -16.29
N MET A 81 6.96 -10.29 -16.04
CA MET A 81 6.06 -10.27 -14.88
C MET A 81 6.86 -10.24 -13.57
N ALA A 82 7.90 -11.06 -13.44
CA ALA A 82 8.77 -11.04 -12.26
C ALA A 82 9.50 -9.70 -12.09
N THR A 83 9.94 -9.08 -13.19
CA THR A 83 10.59 -7.77 -13.15
C THR A 83 9.62 -6.67 -12.72
N LEU A 84 8.38 -6.66 -13.25
CA LEU A 84 7.34 -5.72 -12.83
C LEU A 84 6.93 -5.90 -11.36
N CYS A 85 6.82 -7.14 -10.88
CA CYS A 85 6.59 -7.40 -9.45
C CYS A 85 7.72 -6.82 -8.60
N ALA A 86 8.98 -7.00 -9.02
CA ALA A 86 10.13 -6.44 -8.30
C ALA A 86 10.12 -4.90 -8.30
N GLU A 87 9.85 -4.27 -9.43
CA GLU A 87 9.71 -2.80 -9.54
C GLU A 87 8.58 -2.28 -8.65
N PHE A 88 7.42 -2.96 -8.65
CA PHE A 88 6.30 -2.58 -7.80
C PHE A 88 6.66 -2.71 -6.32
N VAL A 89 7.30 -3.80 -5.90
CA VAL A 89 7.72 -3.98 -4.50
C VAL A 89 8.69 -2.87 -4.11
N VAL A 90 9.67 -2.52 -4.95
CA VAL A 90 10.61 -1.42 -4.67
C VAL A 90 9.86 -0.09 -4.54
N ALA A 91 8.98 0.23 -5.48
CA ALA A 91 8.19 1.46 -5.45
C ALA A 91 7.24 1.51 -4.23
N ALA A 92 6.60 0.39 -3.90
CA ALA A 92 5.72 0.26 -2.75
C ALA A 92 6.51 0.40 -1.43
N THR A 93 7.68 -0.21 -1.30
CA THR A 93 8.55 -0.04 -0.14
C THR A 93 8.99 1.42 0.00
N ALA A 94 9.42 2.08 -1.08
CA ALA A 94 9.77 3.50 -1.04
C ALA A 94 8.56 4.37 -0.65
N GLY A 95 7.38 4.08 -1.19
CA GLY A 95 6.13 4.74 -0.82
C GLY A 95 5.78 4.54 0.65
N VAL A 96 5.89 3.31 1.18
CA VAL A 96 5.68 2.99 2.60
C VAL A 96 6.70 3.73 3.46
N LEU A 97 7.97 3.80 3.09
CA LEU A 97 8.98 4.56 3.84
C LEU A 97 8.65 6.05 3.89
N VAL A 98 8.21 6.63 2.77
CA VAL A 98 7.75 8.04 2.72
C VAL A 98 6.49 8.25 3.57
N LEU A 99 5.57 7.28 3.56
CA LEU A 99 4.36 7.32 4.39
C LEU A 99 4.66 7.17 5.88
N LEU A 100 5.58 6.28 6.26
CA LEU A 100 6.06 6.09 7.63
C LEU A 100 6.81 7.32 8.16
N GLY A 101 7.50 8.04 7.27
CA GLY A 101 8.14 9.31 7.60
C GLY A 101 7.15 10.46 7.81
N ARG A 102 5.89 10.30 7.39
CA ARG A 102 4.81 11.24 7.70
C ARG A 102 4.08 10.75 8.96
N GLU A 103 3.73 11.67 9.84
CA GLU A 103 2.91 11.37 11.02
C GLU A 103 1.60 10.71 10.56
N HIS A 104 1.49 9.40 10.72
CA HIS A 104 0.30 8.64 10.35
C HIS A 104 -0.29 7.97 11.58
N ASP A 105 -1.55 8.30 11.82
CA ASP A 105 -2.40 7.63 12.78
C ASP A 105 -2.93 6.36 12.13
N GLY A 106 -2.43 5.21 12.60
CA GLY A 106 -3.03 3.91 12.31
C GLY A 106 -2.49 3.21 11.07
N LEU A 107 -1.27 2.68 11.17
CA LEU A 107 -1.09 1.34 10.60
C LEU A 107 -1.99 0.37 11.37
N PRO A 108 -2.63 -0.62 10.72
CA PRO A 108 -3.36 -1.65 11.43
C PRO A 108 -2.41 -2.33 12.42
N THR A 109 -2.61 -2.06 13.71
CA THR A 109 -1.82 -2.63 14.80
C THR A 109 -2.05 -4.13 14.96
N ALA A 110 -3.16 -4.63 14.43
CA ALA A 110 -3.46 -6.06 14.39
C ALA A 110 -2.57 -6.76 13.34
N PRO A 111 -1.61 -7.63 13.75
CA PRO A 111 -0.67 -8.27 12.83
C PRO A 111 -1.36 -9.13 11.78
N LEU A 112 -2.50 -9.73 12.12
CA LEU A 112 -3.30 -10.53 11.19
C LEU A 112 -3.94 -9.67 10.09
N MET A 113 -4.44 -8.48 10.43
CA MET A 113 -4.95 -7.53 9.43
C MET A 113 -3.83 -7.01 8.54
N ALA A 114 -2.67 -6.67 9.12
CA ALA A 114 -1.49 -6.26 8.36
C ALA A 114 -1.03 -7.36 7.39
N ALA A 115 -0.99 -8.62 7.83
CA ALA A 115 -0.64 -9.76 7.00
C ALA A 115 -1.68 -9.99 5.87
N ALA A 116 -2.97 -9.93 6.18
CA ALA A 116 -4.04 -10.09 5.19
C ALA A 116 -4.01 -8.99 4.12
N VAL A 117 -3.83 -7.72 4.53
CA VAL A 117 -3.66 -6.59 3.62
C VAL A 117 -2.40 -6.74 2.77
N GLY A 118 -1.27 -7.14 3.38
CA GLY A 118 -0.03 -7.40 2.67
C GLY A 118 -0.16 -8.51 1.63
N LEU A 119 -0.82 -9.62 1.97
CA LEU A 119 -1.08 -10.72 1.03
C LEU A 119 -2.01 -10.29 -0.11
N GLY A 120 -3.09 -9.58 0.21
CA GLY A 120 -4.01 -9.04 -0.80
C GLY A 120 -3.30 -8.09 -1.77
N ALA A 121 -2.46 -7.19 -1.26
CA ALA A 121 -1.64 -6.30 -2.07
C ALA A 121 -0.64 -7.07 -2.96
N LEU A 122 -0.02 -8.13 -2.44
CA LEU A 122 0.91 -8.97 -3.20
C LEU A 122 0.20 -9.73 -4.34
N LEU A 123 -0.97 -10.32 -4.07
CA LEU A 123 -1.78 -10.98 -5.10
C LEU A 123 -2.24 -9.99 -6.18
N LEU A 124 -2.69 -8.80 -5.76
CA LEU A 124 -3.07 -7.73 -6.69
C LEU A 124 -1.88 -7.28 -7.54
N THR A 125 -0.68 -7.17 -6.95
CA THR A 125 0.56 -6.84 -7.66
C THR A 125 0.86 -7.86 -8.76
N VAL A 126 0.75 -9.15 -8.44
CA VAL A 126 0.95 -10.25 -9.40
C VAL A 126 -0.06 -10.14 -10.55
N LEU A 127 -1.34 -9.91 -10.26
CA LEU A 127 -2.39 -9.77 -11.27
C LEU A 127 -2.15 -8.55 -12.19
N ILE A 128 -1.87 -7.39 -11.60
CA ILE A 128 -1.58 -6.16 -12.35
C ILE A 128 -0.31 -6.34 -13.20
N SER A 129 0.74 -6.94 -12.66
CA SER A 129 1.99 -7.19 -13.38
C SER A 129 1.80 -8.14 -14.56
N GLY A 130 0.98 -9.19 -14.40
CA GLY A 130 0.58 -10.08 -15.50
C GLY A 130 -0.19 -9.34 -16.59
N PHE A 131 -1.15 -8.49 -16.21
CA PHE A 131 -1.90 -7.67 -17.15
C PHE A 131 -1.00 -6.67 -17.90
N VAL A 132 -0.14 -5.93 -17.20
CA VAL A 132 0.80 -4.97 -17.80
C VAL A 132 1.80 -5.68 -18.72
N THR A 133 2.24 -6.89 -18.35
CA THR A 133 3.07 -7.73 -19.21
C THR A 133 2.35 -8.06 -20.52
N ALA A 134 1.10 -8.51 -20.43
CA ALA A 134 0.30 -8.89 -21.59
C ALA A 134 -0.04 -7.69 -22.49
N ALA A 135 -0.40 -6.55 -21.89
CA ALA A 135 -0.90 -5.37 -22.61
C ALA A 135 0.20 -4.40 -23.07
N GLY A 136 1.34 -4.35 -22.37
CA GLY A 136 2.44 -3.43 -22.68
C GLY A 136 3.68 -4.14 -23.22
N VAL A 137 4.24 -5.05 -22.43
CA VAL A 137 5.54 -5.66 -22.75
C VAL A 137 5.46 -6.57 -23.98
N MET A 138 4.44 -7.44 -24.07
CA MET A 138 4.31 -8.36 -25.20
C MET A 138 4.08 -7.62 -26.54
N PRO A 139 3.21 -6.60 -26.63
CA PRO A 139 3.10 -5.77 -27.81
C PRO A 139 4.39 -5.05 -28.17
N ALA A 140 5.15 -4.53 -27.19
CA ALA A 140 6.44 -3.90 -27.45
C ALA A 140 7.44 -4.90 -28.05
N LEU A 141 7.50 -6.13 -27.53
CA LEU A 141 8.34 -7.19 -28.10
C LEU A 141 7.86 -7.66 -29.48
N ALA A 142 6.55 -7.73 -29.71
CA ALA A 142 5.98 -8.05 -31.02
C ALA A 142 6.32 -6.97 -32.05
N LEU A 143 6.16 -5.70 -31.68
CA LEU A 143 6.50 -4.54 -32.50
C LEU A 143 8.00 -4.50 -32.81
N ALA A 144 8.87 -4.69 -31.80
CA ALA A 144 10.31 -4.74 -31.99
C ALA A 144 10.73 -5.88 -32.92
N ARG A 145 10.10 -7.07 -32.81
CA ARG A 145 10.35 -8.20 -33.73
C ARG A 145 9.88 -7.90 -35.14
N ARG A 146 8.71 -7.26 -35.30
CA ARG A 146 8.19 -6.86 -36.61
C ARG A 146 9.07 -5.80 -37.28
N ALA A 147 9.54 -4.82 -36.52
CA ALA A 147 10.44 -3.77 -37.01
C ALA A 147 11.80 -4.34 -37.40
N ALA A 148 12.40 -5.20 -36.57
CA ALA A 148 13.68 -5.84 -36.88
C ALA A 148 13.62 -6.72 -38.13
N ARG A 149 12.53 -7.47 -38.34
CA ARG A 149 12.29 -8.28 -39.54
C ARG A 149 12.19 -7.42 -40.79
N ARG A 150 11.42 -6.32 -40.74
CA ARG A 150 11.29 -5.39 -41.87
C ARG A 150 12.60 -4.68 -42.22
N ALA A 151 13.46 -4.45 -41.23
CA ALA A 151 14.75 -3.81 -41.43
C ALA A 151 15.86 -4.78 -41.87
N GLY A 152 15.58 -6.08 -42.04
CA GLY A 152 16.58 -7.08 -42.45
C GLY A 152 17.73 -7.30 -41.45
N ARG A 153 17.60 -6.85 -40.19
CA ARG A 153 18.68 -6.85 -39.18
C ARG A 153 18.39 -7.79 -38.02
N GLU A 154 18.36 -9.10 -38.29
CA GLU A 154 17.99 -10.12 -37.30
C GLU A 154 19.07 -10.39 -36.23
N GLY A 155 20.35 -10.09 -36.49
CA GLY A 155 21.47 -10.46 -35.63
C GLY A 155 21.79 -9.53 -34.45
N SER A 156 22.21 -8.28 -34.71
CA SER A 156 22.91 -7.45 -33.71
C SER A 156 22.11 -6.27 -33.12
N GLY A 157 21.18 -5.67 -33.88
CA GLY A 157 20.47 -4.43 -33.49
C GLY A 157 19.32 -4.57 -32.49
N GLY A 158 19.19 -5.72 -31.83
CA GLY A 158 17.99 -6.11 -31.13
C GLY A 158 17.55 -5.22 -29.96
N ARG A 159 18.51 -4.67 -29.21
CA ARG A 159 18.21 -3.83 -28.03
C ARG A 159 17.63 -2.48 -28.43
N GLY A 160 18.17 -1.85 -29.48
CA GLY A 160 17.67 -0.58 -30.00
C GLY A 160 16.21 -0.66 -30.45
N TRP A 161 15.84 -1.73 -31.16
CA TRP A 161 14.44 -1.95 -31.58
C TRP A 161 13.48 -2.12 -30.40
N THR A 162 13.89 -2.81 -29.33
CA THR A 162 13.07 -2.95 -28.14
C THR A 162 12.97 -1.62 -27.38
N ALA A 163 14.08 -0.89 -27.22
CA ALA A 163 14.07 0.44 -26.60
C ALA A 163 13.22 1.46 -27.36
N GLY A 164 13.18 1.41 -28.69
CA GLY A 164 12.32 2.26 -29.51
C GLY A 164 10.85 1.83 -29.55
N ALA A 165 10.55 0.52 -29.42
CA ALA A 165 9.18 0.03 -29.43
C ALA A 165 8.40 0.35 -28.14
N VAL A 166 9.08 0.39 -26.99
CA VAL A 166 8.48 0.70 -25.68
C VAL A 166 7.78 2.06 -25.65
N PRO A 167 8.41 3.20 -26.02
CA PRO A 167 7.75 4.51 -25.99
C PRO A 167 6.56 4.60 -26.95
N VAL A 168 6.57 3.86 -28.06
CA VAL A 168 5.44 3.81 -29.00
C VAL A 168 4.24 3.10 -28.37
N VAL A 169 4.46 1.96 -27.72
CA VAL A 169 3.39 1.25 -27.00
C VAL A 169 2.90 2.07 -25.81
N ALA A 170 3.79 2.71 -25.08
CA ALA A 170 3.43 3.62 -23.99
C ALA A 170 2.57 4.79 -24.50
N ALA A 171 2.91 5.39 -25.65
CA ALA A 171 2.14 6.47 -26.25
C ALA A 171 0.73 6.01 -26.65
N ALA A 172 0.62 4.83 -27.26
CA ALA A 172 -0.68 4.23 -27.60
C ALA A 172 -1.53 3.97 -26.35
N ALA A 173 -0.93 3.42 -25.28
CA ALA A 173 -1.63 3.20 -24.03
C ALA A 173 -2.13 4.51 -23.41
N VAL A 174 -1.28 5.53 -23.31
CA VAL A 174 -1.66 6.85 -22.76
C VAL A 174 -2.76 7.51 -23.60
N ALA A 175 -2.71 7.38 -24.93
CA ALA A 175 -3.75 7.89 -25.81
C ALA A 175 -5.10 7.19 -25.57
N VAL A 176 -5.11 5.85 -25.47
CA VAL A 176 -6.34 5.07 -25.22
C VAL A 176 -6.92 5.38 -23.84
N PHE A 177 -6.12 5.33 -22.77
CA PHE A 177 -6.58 5.67 -21.43
C PHE A 177 -7.02 7.13 -21.33
N GLY A 178 -6.29 8.04 -21.97
CA GLY A 178 -6.61 9.45 -22.04
C GLY A 178 -7.95 9.72 -22.73
N ALA A 179 -8.23 9.03 -23.84
CA ALA A 179 -9.50 9.14 -24.55
C ALA A 179 -10.68 8.63 -23.72
N VAL A 180 -10.53 7.47 -23.04
CA VAL A 180 -11.57 6.92 -22.14
C VAL A 180 -11.83 7.87 -20.97
N ALA A 181 -10.77 8.41 -20.35
CA ALA A 181 -10.92 9.37 -19.25
C ALA A 181 -11.56 10.69 -19.71
N ALA A 182 -11.23 11.18 -20.91
CA ALA A 182 -11.85 12.36 -21.49
C ALA A 182 -13.33 12.15 -21.80
N LEU A 183 -13.72 10.96 -22.27
CA LEU A 183 -15.13 10.61 -22.47
C LEU A 183 -15.93 10.62 -21.16
N GLY A 184 -15.36 10.11 -20.06
CA GLY A 184 -16.03 10.08 -18.77
C GLY A 184 -16.10 11.44 -18.06
N SER A 185 -15.12 12.31 -18.28
CA SER A 185 -15.04 13.63 -17.63
C SER A 185 -15.51 14.81 -18.49
N LEU A 186 -15.77 14.56 -19.79
CA LEU A 186 -16.04 15.58 -20.81
C LEU A 186 -14.97 16.69 -20.87
N SER A 187 -13.76 16.39 -20.37
CA SER A 187 -12.67 17.35 -20.24
C SER A 187 -11.33 16.69 -20.57
N LEU A 188 -10.52 17.39 -21.37
CA LEU A 188 -9.16 16.97 -21.67
C LEU A 188 -8.25 17.36 -20.52
N ALA A 189 -7.39 16.43 -20.08
CA ALA A 189 -6.35 16.75 -19.13
C ALA A 189 -5.34 17.73 -19.75
N ARG A 190 -4.54 18.39 -18.90
CA ARG A 190 -3.46 19.27 -19.37
C ARG A 190 -2.47 18.46 -20.23
N PRO A 191 -1.98 18.99 -21.36
CA PRO A 191 -1.07 18.27 -22.27
C PRO A 191 0.20 17.77 -21.58
N LEU A 192 0.72 18.57 -20.63
CA LEU A 192 1.88 18.21 -19.82
C LEU A 192 1.65 16.93 -18.99
N SER A 193 0.42 16.69 -18.52
CA SER A 193 0.08 15.47 -17.79
C SER A 193 0.26 14.23 -18.69
N TYR A 194 -0.24 14.27 -19.94
CA TYR A 194 -0.08 13.14 -20.87
C TYR A 194 1.39 12.84 -21.17
N LEU A 195 2.23 13.88 -21.32
CA LEU A 195 3.68 13.72 -21.50
C LEU A 195 4.34 13.08 -20.28
N LEU A 196 4.00 13.52 -19.07
CA LEU A 196 4.53 12.93 -17.83
C LEU A 196 4.11 11.47 -17.67
N TRP A 197 2.84 11.15 -17.95
CA TRP A 197 2.32 9.78 -17.93
C TRP A 197 3.02 8.90 -18.97
N TRP A 198 3.21 9.41 -20.18
CA TRP A 198 3.93 8.70 -21.24
C TRP A 198 5.39 8.42 -20.88
N ALA A 199 6.10 9.42 -20.37
CA ALA A 199 7.50 9.27 -19.94
C ALA A 199 7.61 8.26 -18.78
N SER A 200 6.73 8.37 -17.79
CA SER A 200 6.70 7.46 -16.64
C SER A 200 6.43 6.01 -17.06
N LEU A 201 5.44 5.81 -17.94
CA LEU A 201 5.11 4.48 -18.47
C LEU A 201 6.24 3.90 -19.32
N THR A 202 6.94 4.73 -20.10
CA THR A 202 8.11 4.32 -20.88
C THR A 202 9.24 3.84 -19.97
N VAL A 203 9.55 4.60 -18.91
CA VAL A 203 10.57 4.24 -17.93
C VAL A 203 10.20 2.95 -17.20
N ALA A 204 8.94 2.77 -16.81
CA ALA A 204 8.46 1.57 -16.14
C ALA A 204 8.44 0.32 -17.05
N LEU A 205 8.13 0.46 -18.34
CA LEU A 205 8.05 -0.69 -19.26
C LEU A 205 9.41 -1.11 -19.84
N LEU A 206 10.40 -0.23 -19.82
CA LEU A 206 11.68 -0.48 -20.49
C LEU A 206 12.49 -1.62 -19.85
N PRO A 207 12.73 -1.64 -18.52
CA PRO A 207 13.45 -2.74 -17.88
C PRO A 207 12.79 -4.12 -18.09
N PRO A 208 11.47 -4.33 -17.82
CA PRO A 208 10.85 -5.63 -18.01
C PRO A 208 10.86 -6.07 -19.48
N ALA A 209 10.76 -5.14 -20.45
CA ALA A 209 10.87 -5.47 -21.88
C ALA A 209 12.29 -5.94 -22.26
N LEU A 210 13.33 -5.30 -21.73
CA LEU A 210 14.72 -5.70 -21.97
C LEU A 210 15.04 -7.06 -21.33
N VAL A 211 14.57 -7.30 -20.11
CA VAL A 211 14.73 -8.58 -19.40
C VAL A 211 13.97 -9.70 -20.11
N ALA A 212 12.70 -9.47 -20.50
CA ALA A 212 11.92 -10.44 -21.25
C ALA A 212 12.55 -10.81 -22.59
N ARG A 213 13.12 -9.83 -23.31
CA ARG A 213 13.90 -10.10 -24.52
C ARG A 213 15.12 -10.97 -24.24
N ALA A 214 15.87 -10.67 -23.18
CA ALA A 214 17.05 -11.42 -22.80
C ALA A 214 16.70 -12.87 -22.42
N ALA A 215 15.61 -13.07 -21.67
CA ALA A 215 15.08 -14.38 -21.33
C ALA A 215 14.66 -15.17 -22.58
N ALA A 216 13.88 -14.55 -23.48
CA ALA A 216 13.46 -15.17 -24.75
C ALA A 216 14.65 -15.63 -25.61
N ARG A 217 15.72 -14.82 -25.67
CA ARG A 217 16.94 -15.17 -26.41
C ARG A 217 17.65 -16.38 -25.79
N ARG A 218 17.81 -16.40 -24.46
CA ARG A 218 18.50 -17.50 -23.78
C ARG A 218 17.79 -18.85 -23.90
N VAL A 219 16.46 -18.85 -23.91
CA VAL A 219 15.69 -20.09 -24.15
C VAL A 219 15.93 -20.62 -25.54
N ARG A 220 15.96 -19.75 -26.55
CA ARG A 220 16.25 -20.15 -27.94
C ARG A 220 17.67 -20.70 -28.11
N GLU A 221 18.59 -20.31 -27.25
CA GLU A 221 19.98 -20.79 -27.18
C GLU A 221 20.14 -22.05 -26.30
N GLY A 222 19.06 -22.60 -25.74
CA GLY A 222 19.10 -23.81 -24.90
C GLY A 222 19.66 -23.60 -23.48
N ARG A 223 19.81 -22.36 -23.01
CA ARG A 223 20.48 -22.03 -21.74
C ARG A 223 19.54 -21.85 -20.53
N MET A 224 18.44 -22.61 -20.47
CA MET A 224 17.34 -22.44 -19.49
C MET A 224 17.79 -22.58 -18.03
N GLY A 225 18.54 -23.64 -17.66
CA GLY A 225 18.90 -23.92 -16.26
C GLY A 225 19.77 -22.85 -15.58
N SER A 226 20.52 -22.07 -16.36
CA SER A 226 21.38 -21.01 -15.84
C SER A 226 20.61 -19.76 -15.37
N VAL A 227 19.39 -19.56 -15.87
CA VAL A 227 18.63 -18.32 -15.67
C VAL A 227 17.98 -18.31 -14.31
N ALA A 228 17.26 -19.37 -13.95
CA ALA A 228 16.62 -19.48 -12.64
C ALA A 228 17.64 -19.33 -11.51
N ARG A 229 18.79 -20.03 -11.61
CA ARG A 229 19.87 -19.94 -10.62
C ARG A 229 20.50 -18.55 -10.51
N ARG A 230 20.66 -17.83 -11.63
CA ARG A 230 21.17 -16.45 -11.60
C ARG A 230 20.15 -15.50 -11.01
N VAL A 231 18.88 -15.62 -11.40
CA VAL A 231 17.81 -14.74 -10.88
C VAL A 231 17.65 -14.95 -9.37
N THR A 232 17.64 -16.20 -8.89
CA THR A 232 17.54 -16.46 -7.45
C THR A 232 18.77 -15.96 -6.71
N ARG A 233 19.98 -16.19 -7.24
CA ARG A 233 21.23 -15.72 -6.62
C ARG A 233 21.32 -14.20 -6.62
N ASP A 234 21.17 -13.57 -7.77
CA ASP A 234 21.33 -12.12 -7.92
C ASP A 234 20.19 -11.40 -7.17
N GLY A 235 18.97 -11.95 -7.20
CA GLY A 235 17.85 -11.49 -6.38
C GLY A 235 18.10 -11.61 -4.88
N ALA A 236 18.66 -12.74 -4.42
CA ALA A 236 19.05 -12.91 -3.01
C ALA A 236 20.15 -11.92 -2.61
N VAL A 237 21.15 -11.68 -3.46
CA VAL A 237 22.21 -10.70 -3.21
C VAL A 237 21.65 -9.29 -3.11
N VAL A 238 20.76 -8.89 -4.02
CA VAL A 238 20.09 -7.58 -3.96
C VAL A 238 19.24 -7.46 -2.71
N TRP A 239 18.48 -8.50 -2.35
CA TRP A 239 17.66 -8.50 -1.15
C TRP A 239 18.50 -8.36 0.13
N LEU A 240 19.61 -9.10 0.22
CA LEU A 240 20.56 -8.97 1.33
C LEU A 240 21.21 -7.59 1.37
N ALA A 241 21.57 -7.00 0.21
CA ALA A 241 22.13 -5.67 0.14
C ALA A 241 21.14 -4.60 0.62
N VAL A 242 19.88 -4.67 0.18
CA VAL A 242 18.82 -3.76 0.65
C VAL A 242 18.57 -3.93 2.14
N GLY A 243 18.51 -5.17 2.64
CA GLY A 243 18.37 -5.46 4.06
C GLY A 243 19.54 -4.91 4.90
N ALA A 244 20.78 -5.09 4.43
CA ALA A 244 21.98 -4.56 5.08
C ALA A 244 22.01 -3.03 5.09
N ILE A 245 21.66 -2.37 3.97
CA ILE A 245 21.54 -0.90 3.90
C ILE A 245 20.45 -0.41 4.85
N GLY A 246 19.27 -1.04 4.85
CA GLY A 246 18.17 -0.69 5.76
C GLY A 246 18.57 -0.85 7.22
N ALA A 247 19.22 -1.96 7.58
CA ALA A 247 19.74 -2.20 8.92
C ALA A 247 20.83 -1.19 9.31
N LEU A 248 21.69 -0.78 8.38
CA LEU A 248 22.72 0.23 8.63
C LEU A 248 22.11 1.62 8.81
N VAL A 249 21.18 2.03 7.94
CA VAL A 249 20.47 3.32 8.04
C VAL A 249 19.69 3.41 9.36
N TYR A 250 19.03 2.32 9.77
CA TYR A 250 18.31 2.25 11.04
C TYR A 250 19.25 2.19 12.24
N GLY A 251 20.29 1.34 12.19
CA GLY A 251 21.22 1.12 13.29
C GLY A 251 22.15 2.30 13.57
N THR A 252 22.44 3.12 12.55
CA THR A 252 23.22 4.36 12.71
C THR A 252 22.38 5.55 13.15
N GLY A 253 21.04 5.41 13.21
CA GLY A 253 20.13 6.54 13.48
C GLY A 253 20.03 7.54 12.33
N LEU A 254 20.53 7.21 11.12
CA LEU A 254 20.36 8.07 9.95
C LEU A 254 18.88 8.25 9.59
N ALA A 255 18.06 7.23 9.88
CA ALA A 255 16.61 7.33 9.89
C ALA A 255 16.13 7.17 11.34
N ASP A 256 15.79 8.29 11.98
CA ASP A 256 15.12 8.27 13.27
C ASP A 256 13.68 7.78 13.09
N VAL A 257 13.33 6.70 13.77
CA VAL A 257 11.94 6.26 13.87
C VAL A 257 11.14 7.36 14.55
N TYR A 258 9.96 7.66 14.02
CA TYR A 258 9.01 8.55 14.67
C TYR A 258 8.70 8.02 16.07
N HIS A 259 9.14 8.75 17.09
CA HIS A 259 8.78 8.50 18.47
C HIS A 259 7.70 9.52 18.87
N PRO A 260 6.45 9.09 19.11
CA PRO A 260 5.41 9.98 19.62
C PRO A 260 5.93 10.69 20.89
N PRO A 261 5.67 12.00 21.04
CA PRO A 261 6.20 12.76 22.16
C PRO A 261 5.59 12.22 23.46
N ARG A 262 6.45 11.84 24.40
CA ARG A 262 6.02 11.42 25.73
C ARG A 262 5.84 12.66 26.59
N LEU A 263 4.66 13.26 26.52
CA LEU A 263 4.33 14.45 27.28
C LEU A 263 3.81 14.09 28.67
N HIS A 264 4.30 14.78 29.69
CA HIS A 264 3.66 14.85 31.00
C HIS A 264 2.63 15.98 31.05
N LYS A 265 1.77 16.00 32.08
CA LYS A 265 0.77 17.07 32.26
C LYS A 265 1.42 18.47 32.29
N SER A 266 2.63 18.58 32.85
CA SER A 266 3.44 19.81 32.86
C SER A 266 3.89 20.25 31.46
N ASP A 267 4.12 19.29 30.57
CA ASP A 267 4.64 19.54 29.22
C ASP A 267 3.51 19.89 28.25
N ILE A 268 2.27 19.58 28.62
CA ILE A 268 1.07 20.01 27.89
C ILE A 268 0.70 21.44 28.26
N ALA A 269 0.88 21.82 29.52
CA ALA A 269 0.65 23.19 29.96
C ALA A 269 1.56 24.18 29.20
N GLY A 270 1.00 25.32 28.84
CA GLY A 270 1.65 26.37 28.04
C GLY A 270 0.70 26.98 27.00
N VAL A 271 1.26 27.85 26.17
CA VAL A 271 0.53 28.51 25.08
C VAL A 271 0.71 27.68 23.80
N TRP A 272 -0.40 27.42 23.12
CA TRP A 272 -0.45 26.70 21.86
C TRP A 272 -1.06 27.62 20.80
N SER A 273 -0.44 27.73 19.63
CA SER A 273 -0.91 28.62 18.55
C SER A 273 -1.06 27.89 17.23
N ASP A 274 -2.07 28.27 16.46
CA ASP A 274 -2.31 27.76 15.11
C ASP A 274 -1.51 28.50 14.02
N GLY A 275 -0.74 29.53 14.40
CA GLY A 275 0.04 30.38 13.48
C GLY A 275 -0.79 31.37 12.67
N ARG A 276 -2.11 31.47 12.90
CA ARG A 276 -3.07 32.33 12.20
C ARG A 276 -3.88 33.19 13.19
N ASN A 277 -3.22 33.64 14.25
CA ASN A 277 -3.76 34.43 15.37
C ASN A 277 -4.64 33.67 16.38
N GLY A 278 -4.93 32.39 16.15
CA GLY A 278 -5.59 31.54 17.13
C GLY A 278 -4.59 30.99 18.14
N SER A 279 -4.97 31.04 19.42
CA SER A 279 -4.19 30.44 20.49
C SER A 279 -5.06 29.87 21.62
N VAL A 280 -4.51 28.88 22.32
CA VAL A 280 -5.06 28.35 23.56
C VAL A 280 -3.97 28.23 24.62
N THR A 281 -4.20 28.85 25.76
CA THR A 281 -3.35 28.75 26.95
C THR A 281 -3.89 27.66 27.86
N LEU A 282 -3.11 26.61 28.07
CA LEU A 282 -3.42 25.50 28.95
C LEU A 282 -2.65 25.67 30.27
N GLU A 283 -3.34 26.03 31.34
CA GLU A 283 -2.73 26.21 32.66
C GLU A 283 -2.53 24.88 33.38
N LYS A 284 -1.50 24.77 34.24
CA LYS A 284 -1.21 23.55 35.02
C LYS A 284 -2.38 23.07 35.88
N GLY A 285 -3.22 24.00 36.35
CA GLY A 285 -4.41 23.74 37.17
C GLY A 285 -5.58 23.11 36.40
N GLY A 286 -5.47 22.96 35.07
CA GLY A 286 -6.57 22.45 34.25
C GLY A 286 -7.50 23.54 33.71
N ARG A 287 -7.18 24.82 33.90
CA ARG A 287 -7.86 25.94 33.24
C ARG A 287 -7.35 26.11 31.82
N ALA A 288 -8.26 26.35 30.88
CA ALA A 288 -7.96 26.67 29.49
C ALA A 288 -8.45 28.10 29.17
N VAL A 289 -7.71 28.83 28.33
CA VAL A 289 -8.13 30.14 27.82
C VAL A 289 -7.87 30.15 26.32
N ALA A 290 -8.90 30.33 25.51
CA ALA A 290 -8.77 30.49 24.05
C ALA A 290 -8.91 31.96 23.65
N GLU A 291 -8.11 32.33 22.65
CA GLU A 291 -8.12 33.63 21.99
C GLU A 291 -8.04 33.39 20.48
N GLY A 292 -9.08 33.78 19.73
CA GLY A 292 -9.18 33.65 18.28
C GLY A 292 -9.11 32.19 17.80
N LEU A 293 -9.50 31.21 18.62
CA LEU A 293 -9.36 29.81 18.26
C LEU A 293 -10.47 29.41 17.27
N ASP A 294 -10.09 28.98 16.06
CA ASP A 294 -11.07 28.46 15.10
C ASP A 294 -11.78 27.19 15.64
N ASN A 295 -13.08 27.30 15.91
CA ASN A 295 -13.95 26.13 16.08
C ASN A 295 -14.51 25.71 14.71
N PHE A 296 -14.20 24.48 14.29
CA PHE A 296 -14.72 23.90 13.06
C PHE A 296 -15.83 22.89 13.36
N ASP A 297 -17.05 23.25 12.98
CA ASP A 297 -18.17 22.32 12.97
C ASP A 297 -18.49 21.87 11.54
N TRP A 298 -18.79 20.58 11.41
CA TRP A 298 -19.13 19.98 10.14
C TRP A 298 -20.64 20.06 9.93
N ASP A 299 -21.07 20.85 8.96
CA ASP A 299 -22.48 21.06 8.62
C ASP A 299 -23.06 19.96 7.69
N GLY A 300 -22.30 18.91 7.39
CA GLY A 300 -22.69 17.86 6.44
C GLY A 300 -22.62 18.28 4.97
N MET A 301 -22.47 19.58 4.67
CA MET A 301 -22.59 20.18 3.33
C MET A 301 -21.22 20.45 2.68
N GLY A 302 -20.13 19.98 3.28
CA GLY A 302 -18.84 19.88 2.58
C GLY A 302 -17.81 20.96 2.90
N LYS A 303 -18.18 22.02 3.63
CA LYS A 303 -17.26 23.13 3.95
C LYS A 303 -17.18 23.33 5.47
N PRO A 304 -16.00 23.15 6.09
CA PRO A 304 -15.83 23.46 7.50
C PRO A 304 -16.04 24.98 7.67
N ARG A 305 -16.95 25.37 8.57
CA ARG A 305 -17.16 26.78 8.93
C ARG A 305 -16.31 27.06 10.16
N ALA A 306 -15.33 27.95 10.02
CA ALA A 306 -14.60 28.48 11.17
C ALA A 306 -15.52 29.44 11.93
N ARG A 307 -15.60 29.27 13.23
CA ARG A 307 -16.18 30.25 14.15
C ARG A 307 -15.13 30.59 15.19
N ASP A 308 -14.84 31.87 15.36
CA ASP A 308 -13.90 32.34 16.36
C ASP A 308 -14.41 31.95 17.75
N CYS A 309 -13.54 31.34 18.55
CA CYS A 309 -13.79 31.03 19.94
C CYS A 309 -12.82 31.81 20.83
N ASP A 310 -13.42 32.68 21.65
CA ASP A 310 -12.76 33.39 22.74
C ASP A 310 -13.41 32.97 24.06
N GLY A 311 -12.59 32.77 25.10
CA GLY A 311 -13.10 32.56 26.45
C GLY A 311 -12.26 31.63 27.31
N ALA A 312 -12.69 31.51 28.57
CA ALA A 312 -12.09 30.60 29.53
C ALA A 312 -12.90 29.31 29.67
N GLY A 313 -12.22 28.24 30.07
CA GLY A 313 -12.80 26.93 30.26
C GLY A 313 -11.84 25.99 31.00
N THR A 314 -11.96 24.70 30.75
CA THR A 314 -11.13 23.67 31.38
C THR A 314 -10.52 22.72 30.37
N TRP A 315 -9.44 22.05 30.77
CA TRP A 315 -8.83 20.97 30.01
C TRP A 315 -8.42 19.81 30.90
N SER A 316 -8.42 18.60 30.32
CA SER A 316 -7.94 17.39 30.98
C SER A 316 -7.12 16.51 30.02
N PRO A 317 -6.07 15.82 30.51
CA PRO A 317 -5.27 14.94 29.67
C PRO A 317 -6.05 13.66 29.32
N LEU A 318 -6.06 13.29 28.04
CA LEU A 318 -6.58 12.01 27.57
C LEU A 318 -5.48 10.95 27.67
N LYS A 319 -5.75 9.86 28.39
CA LYS A 319 -4.78 8.79 28.61
C LYS A 319 -5.22 7.50 27.93
N ASP A 320 -4.26 6.81 27.32
CA ASP A 320 -4.40 5.44 26.84
C ASP A 320 -3.21 4.61 27.33
N GLY A 321 -3.47 3.48 27.99
CA GLY A 321 -2.43 2.65 28.61
C GLY A 321 -1.49 3.43 29.57
N GLY A 322 -2.02 4.44 30.28
CA GLY A 322 -1.24 5.30 31.18
C GLY A 322 -0.41 6.39 30.51
N LYS A 323 -0.37 6.46 29.17
CA LYS A 323 0.34 7.49 28.40
C LYS A 323 -0.64 8.58 27.96
N ILE A 324 -0.20 9.83 27.92
CA ILE A 324 -1.04 10.92 27.41
C ILE A 324 -1.03 10.87 25.88
N VAL A 325 -2.20 10.66 25.30
CA VAL A 325 -2.42 10.61 23.84
C VAL A 325 -3.10 11.87 23.30
N GLY A 326 -3.60 12.72 24.20
CA GLY A 326 -4.41 13.87 23.82
C GLY A 326 -4.78 14.78 25.00
N VAL A 327 -5.61 15.77 24.70
CA VAL A 327 -6.18 16.73 25.63
C VAL A 327 -7.65 16.94 25.28
N SER A 328 -8.54 16.79 26.26
CA SER A 328 -9.92 17.23 26.15
C SER A 328 -9.98 18.70 26.56
N VAL A 329 -10.46 19.58 25.69
CA VAL A 329 -10.62 21.02 25.95
C VAL A 329 -12.09 21.37 25.89
N GLN A 330 -12.57 22.09 26.90
CA GLN A 330 -13.95 22.55 27.02
C GLN A 330 -14.00 24.04 27.35
N ILE A 331 -14.58 24.85 26.47
CA ILE A 331 -14.71 26.32 26.62
C ILE A 331 -16.19 26.67 26.44
N GLU A 332 -16.80 27.16 27.52
CA GLU A 332 -18.26 27.33 27.59
C GLU A 332 -18.74 28.51 26.74
N ALA A 333 -17.98 29.60 26.69
CA ALA A 333 -18.35 30.84 25.99
C ALA A 333 -18.66 30.65 24.50
N CYS A 334 -18.07 29.62 23.87
CA CYS A 334 -18.20 29.34 22.44
C CYS A 334 -18.71 27.91 22.16
N GLU A 335 -19.24 27.22 23.19
CA GLU A 335 -19.70 25.82 23.14
C GLU A 335 -18.63 24.84 22.60
N PHE A 336 -17.35 25.17 22.76
CA PHE A 336 -16.26 24.37 22.22
C PHE A 336 -15.96 23.20 23.15
N ARG A 337 -16.23 21.98 22.69
CA ARG A 337 -15.86 20.74 23.40
C ARG A 337 -15.23 19.77 22.41
N LYS A 338 -13.90 19.69 22.38
CA LYS A 338 -13.17 18.83 21.42
C LYS A 338 -12.02 18.10 22.10
N ASN A 339 -11.80 16.87 21.66
CA ASN A 339 -10.62 16.08 22.00
C ASN A 339 -9.53 16.37 20.96
N TRP A 340 -8.39 16.84 21.45
CA TRP A 340 -7.19 17.07 20.68
C TRP A 340 -6.25 15.89 20.87
N SER A 341 -5.69 15.36 19.80
CA SER A 341 -4.65 14.35 19.84
C SER A 341 -3.27 15.02 19.87
N VAL A 342 -2.30 14.37 20.52
CA VAL A 342 -0.91 14.80 20.52
C VAL A 342 -0.18 14.23 19.31
N SER A 343 0.54 15.06 18.56
CA SER A 343 1.47 14.68 17.49
C SER A 343 2.78 15.47 17.58
N GLY A 344 3.62 15.43 16.56
CA GLY A 344 4.93 16.10 16.57
C GLY A 344 6.04 15.25 17.15
N THR A 345 7.12 15.91 17.55
CA THR A 345 8.26 15.27 18.23
C THR A 345 8.37 15.79 19.66
N THR A 346 9.22 15.18 20.49
CA THR A 346 9.50 15.70 21.83
C THR A 346 10.02 17.14 21.81
N LYS A 347 10.71 17.55 20.74
CA LYS A 347 11.24 18.92 20.57
C LYS A 347 10.19 19.88 20.04
N GLU A 348 9.28 19.39 19.19
CA GLU A 348 8.24 20.18 18.54
C GLU A 348 6.88 19.47 18.71
N PRO A 349 6.30 19.47 19.93
CA PRO A 349 5.03 18.82 20.15
C PRO A 349 3.91 19.63 19.50
N ARG A 350 2.91 18.93 19.01
CA ARG A 350 1.74 19.47 18.31
C ARG A 350 0.47 18.92 18.94
N LEU A 351 -0.57 19.74 18.98
CA LEU A 351 -1.93 19.30 19.28
C LEU A 351 -2.73 19.41 18.00
N PHE A 352 -3.54 18.41 17.68
CA PHE A 352 -4.42 18.50 16.52
C PHE A 352 -5.77 17.87 16.78
N HIS A 353 -6.78 18.32 16.06
CA HIS A 353 -8.01 17.55 15.90
C HIS A 353 -8.37 17.46 14.43
N GLU A 354 -9.09 16.40 14.06
CA GLU A 354 -9.59 16.25 12.71
C GLU A 354 -10.69 17.29 12.43
N ILE A 355 -10.65 17.86 11.23
CA ILE A 355 -11.67 18.78 10.72
C ILE A 355 -12.29 18.21 9.45
N GLY A 356 -13.57 18.51 9.25
CA GLY A 356 -14.33 18.05 8.09
C GLY A 356 -14.90 16.64 8.26
N LYS A 357 -15.13 15.95 7.13
CA LYS A 357 -15.63 14.57 7.13
C LYS A 357 -14.62 13.65 7.84
N GLN A 358 -15.12 12.75 8.68
CA GLN A 358 -14.32 11.70 9.32
C GLN A 358 -13.50 10.95 8.25
N GLY A 359 -12.19 10.84 8.47
CA GLY A 359 -11.26 10.22 7.52
C GLY A 359 -10.82 11.11 6.34
N SER A 360 -11.18 12.39 6.32
CA SER A 360 -10.68 13.33 5.29
C SER A 360 -9.18 13.62 5.41
N GLY A 361 -8.57 13.31 6.55
CA GLY A 361 -7.16 13.59 6.85
C GLY A 361 -6.86 15.08 7.07
N LYS A 362 -7.85 15.97 6.98
CA LYS A 362 -7.67 17.39 7.29
C LYS A 362 -7.61 17.58 8.80
N ARG A 363 -6.64 18.38 9.25
CA ARG A 363 -6.35 18.60 10.67
C ARG A 363 -6.24 20.08 10.95
N TYR A 364 -6.82 20.51 12.05
CA TYR A 364 -6.49 21.78 12.67
C TYR A 364 -5.38 21.53 13.69
N VAL A 365 -4.24 22.21 13.52
CA VAL A 365 -2.99 21.90 14.23
C VAL A 365 -2.55 23.13 15.02
N LEU A 366 -2.25 22.91 16.29
CA LEU A 366 -1.64 23.86 17.19
C LEU A 366 -0.20 23.45 17.49
N THR A 367 0.69 24.43 17.48
CA THR A 367 2.10 24.29 17.82
C THR A 367 2.36 24.93 19.17
N LYS A 368 3.20 24.31 19.99
CA LYS A 368 3.55 24.89 21.29
C LYS A 368 4.43 26.12 21.08
N VAL A 369 4.00 27.27 21.59
CA VAL A 369 4.81 28.48 21.58
C VAL A 369 5.87 28.31 22.66
N ALA A 370 7.14 28.21 22.26
CA ALA A 370 8.23 28.22 23.21
C ALA A 370 8.21 29.55 23.96
N GLY A 371 7.94 29.52 25.27
CA GLY A 371 8.09 30.71 26.10
C GLY A 371 9.52 31.20 25.94
N LYS A 372 9.69 32.44 25.48
CA LYS A 372 10.99 33.13 25.60
C LYS A 372 11.30 33.14 27.10
N LYS A 373 12.24 32.31 27.51
CA LYS A 373 12.76 32.32 28.87
C LYS A 373 13.52 33.61 29.11
#